data_AF-A0A315C9M9-F1
#
_entry.id   AF-A0A315C9M9-F1
#
_cell.length_a   1.000
_cell.length_b   1.000
_cell.length_c   1.000
_cell.angle_alpha   90.00
_cell.angle_beta   90.00
_cell.angle_gamma   90.00
#
_symmetry.space_group_name_H-M   'P 1'
#
loop_
_entity.id
_entity.type
_entity.pdbx_description
1 polymer ?
#
loop_
_entity_poly.entity_id
_entity_poly.type
_entity_poly.pdbx_seq_one_letter_code
_entity_poly.pdbx_strand_id
1 'polypeptide(L)'
;MLSFTATLIGCGGGGSGSGSSVVSSGPQLVDSWPIYAALSVNGTSYENKNDARLDRTQLDKFVSNISPISVTFGDFFQEGQFSAFVVFNNSSGQAGEVHFLRWKSSESRWVDDSDRILSRANNNGSACVSSQYAITTDFNLDGKPDVYLACAKTSQPVEQLLFLSQPNGSYVRQTSGFMVDGKSAAALDINADGYMDLIVSNSTSSSSLPYSVGGEPEVYLGSVSNGHVTFPVQRNTSKLIARNLNNNCTGNNVLSAIPAVVNYVGVVPTTNNRKDLILGSDSSLAWLMDLGPGSSPRYSVCQAKLFEGIIDVATLTDVYSSVDAGVAHFYLARKSSPLSMRISRFTLNESSNPTIFHVKQEPQPQSALISASSSDGVPDLFKLTSGYFRAYDAGCTGNRCNALSVALSTIH
;
A
#
# COMPACT_ATOMS: atom_id res chain seq x y z
N MET A 1 24.79 -34.08 70.12
CA MET A 1 25.22 -32.68 70.36
C MET A 1 24.16 -31.80 69.74
N LEU A 2 23.23 -31.33 70.57
CA LEU A 2 23.16 -29.96 71.11
C LEU A 2 22.79 -28.95 70.00
N SER A 3 21.52 -28.54 69.93
CA SER A 3 20.93 -27.35 70.60
C SER A 3 21.14 -26.11 69.71
N PHE A 4 20.14 -25.32 69.30
CA PHE A 4 19.17 -24.57 70.09
C PHE A 4 17.99 -24.09 69.22
N THR A 5 16.80 -24.14 69.79
CA THR A 5 15.63 -23.30 69.47
C THR A 5 15.80 -21.87 69.99
N ALA A 6 15.35 -20.86 69.23
CA ALA A 6 14.75 -19.64 69.79
C ALA A 6 13.91 -18.91 68.73
N THR A 7 12.60 -18.91 68.94
CA THR A 7 11.63 -17.93 68.41
C THR A 7 11.78 -16.60 69.14
N LEU A 8 11.62 -15.45 68.45
CA LEU A 8 10.72 -14.40 68.94
C LEU A 8 10.27 -13.40 67.85
N ILE A 9 8.98 -13.10 67.98
CA ILE A 9 8.04 -12.20 67.30
C ILE A 9 8.53 -10.74 67.17
N GLY A 10 8.15 -10.09 66.05
CA GLY A 10 8.14 -8.63 65.91
C GLY A 10 7.22 -8.18 64.76
N CYS A 11 6.14 -7.47 65.13
CA CYS A 11 5.05 -6.95 64.29
C CYS A 11 5.48 -5.91 63.24
N GLY A 12 4.69 -5.76 62.17
CA GLY A 12 4.50 -4.47 61.52
C GLY A 12 4.05 -4.48 60.06
N GLY A 13 2.76 -4.18 59.83
CA GLY A 13 2.19 -3.65 58.57
C GLY A 13 1.97 -4.69 57.46
N GLY A 14 0.76 -5.00 56.99
CA GLY A 14 -0.37 -4.12 56.71
C GLY A 14 -0.39 -3.81 55.22
N GLY A 15 -1.24 -4.51 54.45
CA GLY A 15 -1.38 -4.26 53.01
C GLY A 15 -1.95 -5.45 52.22
N SER A 16 -3.21 -5.77 52.48
CA SER A 16 -4.05 -6.65 51.66
C SER A 16 -4.16 -6.16 50.22
N GLY A 17 -4.06 -7.06 49.26
CA GLY A 17 -4.37 -6.75 47.86
C GLY A 17 -4.09 -7.90 46.92
N SER A 18 -4.89 -8.96 47.04
CA SER A 18 -5.19 -10.00 46.06
C SER A 18 -4.36 -9.98 44.77
N GLY A 19 -3.43 -10.92 44.66
CA GLY A 19 -2.96 -11.43 43.37
C GLY A 19 -4.12 -12.15 42.68
N SER A 20 -5.05 -11.39 42.11
CA SER A 20 -5.92 -11.90 41.06
C SER A 20 -5.10 -11.92 39.79
N SER A 21 -4.80 -13.14 39.35
CA SER A 21 -4.66 -13.45 37.94
C SER A 21 -5.92 -12.97 37.20
N VAL A 22 -5.88 -11.74 36.71
CA VAL A 22 -6.87 -11.26 35.74
C VAL A 22 -6.54 -11.95 34.42
N VAL A 23 -7.18 -13.09 34.21
CA VAL A 23 -7.57 -13.51 32.85
C VAL A 23 -8.41 -12.36 32.31
N SER A 24 -7.93 -11.64 31.29
CA SER A 24 -8.57 -10.42 30.81
C SER A 24 -9.98 -10.72 30.29
N SER A 25 -10.92 -10.27 31.10
CA SER A 25 -12.34 -10.07 30.90
C SER A 25 -12.63 -9.07 29.77
N GLY A 26 -13.17 -9.54 28.64
CA GLY A 26 -13.81 -8.71 27.62
C GLY A 26 -12.99 -7.54 27.02
N PRO A 27 -13.50 -6.87 25.98
CA PRO A 27 -12.91 -5.61 25.52
C PRO A 27 -13.04 -4.51 26.57
N GLN A 28 -12.04 -3.64 26.68
CA GLN A 28 -12.16 -2.37 27.40
C GLN A 28 -12.99 -1.38 26.56
N LEU A 29 -13.59 -0.37 27.19
CA LEU A 29 -14.42 0.62 26.47
C LEU A 29 -13.89 2.04 26.69
N VAL A 30 -13.68 2.80 25.61
CA VAL A 30 -13.46 4.26 25.63
C VAL A 30 -14.53 4.91 24.76
N ASP A 31 -15.30 5.85 25.31
CA ASP A 31 -16.44 6.49 24.64
C ASP A 31 -17.42 5.49 24.00
N SER A 32 -17.63 4.35 24.66
CA SER A 32 -18.45 3.22 24.19
C SER A 32 -17.88 2.46 22.97
N TRP A 33 -16.59 2.61 22.70
CA TRP A 33 -15.88 1.86 21.65
C TRP A 33 -15.05 0.72 22.24
N PRO A 34 -15.19 -0.51 21.71
CA PRO A 34 -14.44 -1.65 22.20
C PRO A 34 -12.97 -1.57 21.77
N ILE A 35 -12.09 -1.73 22.75
CA ILE A 35 -10.63 -1.77 22.57
C ILE A 35 -10.17 -3.21 22.74
N TYR A 36 -9.48 -3.71 21.72
CA TYR A 36 -8.80 -4.99 21.66
C TYR A 36 -7.28 -4.80 21.56
N ALA A 37 -6.54 -5.91 21.57
CA ALA A 37 -5.11 -5.88 21.32
C ALA A 37 -4.81 -5.32 19.93
N ALA A 38 -3.87 -4.38 19.84
CA ALA A 38 -3.52 -3.70 18.60
C ALA A 38 -3.11 -4.67 17.49
N LEU A 39 -3.49 -4.33 16.25
CA LEU A 39 -3.10 -5.11 15.07
C LEU A 39 -1.67 -4.78 14.65
N SER A 40 -0.90 -5.83 14.33
CA SER A 40 0.44 -5.70 13.78
C SER A 40 0.42 -5.13 12.35
N VAL A 41 1.45 -4.36 12.02
CA VAL A 41 1.74 -3.92 10.65
C VAL A 41 2.54 -5.00 9.91
N ASN A 42 2.18 -5.30 8.67
CA ASN A 42 2.89 -6.25 7.81
C ASN A 42 4.10 -5.60 7.12
N GLY A 43 5.04 -6.43 6.67
CA GLY A 43 6.33 -5.99 6.10
C GLY A 43 6.28 -5.42 4.68
N THR A 44 5.12 -5.42 4.03
CA THR A 44 4.92 -4.75 2.74
C THR A 44 3.60 -4.01 2.69
N SER A 45 3.54 -2.92 1.90
CA SER A 45 2.29 -2.19 1.70
C SER A 45 1.19 -3.06 1.05
N TYR A 46 1.57 -4.03 0.21
CA TYR A 46 0.64 -4.96 -0.40
C TYR A 46 -0.02 -5.88 0.64
N GLU A 47 0.76 -6.43 1.57
CA GLU A 47 0.23 -7.28 2.65
C GLU A 47 -0.69 -6.49 3.58
N ASN A 48 -0.34 -5.24 3.92
CA ASN A 48 -1.21 -4.36 4.70
C ASN A 48 -2.56 -4.11 4.02
N LYS A 49 -2.55 -3.79 2.72
CA LYS A 49 -3.79 -3.63 1.93
C LYS A 49 -4.60 -4.93 1.87
N ASN A 50 -3.93 -6.06 1.67
CA ASN A 50 -4.56 -7.35 1.40
C ASN A 50 -4.75 -8.24 2.65
N ASP A 51 -4.55 -7.70 3.86
CA ASP A 51 -4.68 -8.45 5.12
C ASP A 51 -6.04 -9.15 5.24
N ALA A 52 -6.07 -10.46 5.43
CA ALA A 52 -7.33 -11.23 5.41
C ALA A 52 -8.33 -10.79 6.50
N ARG A 53 -7.88 -10.13 7.57
CA ARG A 53 -8.72 -9.61 8.65
C ARG A 53 -9.43 -8.30 8.27
N LEU A 54 -8.97 -7.59 7.23
CA LEU A 54 -9.61 -6.39 6.72
C LEU A 54 -10.73 -6.79 5.76
N ASP A 55 -11.95 -6.82 6.30
CA ASP A 55 -13.20 -7.19 5.64
C ASP A 55 -14.02 -5.98 5.15
N ARG A 56 -13.78 -4.79 5.74
CA ARG A 56 -14.44 -3.53 5.41
C ARG A 56 -13.52 -2.62 4.62
N THR A 57 -13.62 -2.68 3.30
CA THR A 57 -12.77 -1.91 2.37
C THR A 57 -13.50 -0.78 1.65
N GLN A 58 -14.78 -0.57 1.98
CA GLN A 58 -15.66 0.39 1.32
C GLN A 58 -16.01 1.50 2.30
N LEU A 59 -15.66 2.74 1.96
CA LEU A 59 -16.08 3.92 2.70
C LEU A 59 -17.24 4.57 1.96
N ASP A 60 -18.42 4.55 2.59
CA ASP A 60 -19.56 5.34 2.14
C ASP A 60 -19.15 6.81 2.00
N LYS A 61 -19.73 7.50 1.03
CA LYS A 61 -19.42 8.91 0.80
C LYS A 61 -19.83 9.76 2.00
N PHE A 62 -18.83 10.07 2.82
CA PHE A 62 -18.95 10.84 4.05
C PHE A 62 -19.18 12.33 3.77
N VAL A 63 -18.53 12.84 2.72
CA VAL A 63 -18.59 14.22 2.23
C VAL A 63 -18.48 14.24 0.70
N SER A 64 -18.88 15.35 0.06
CA SER A 64 -18.95 15.43 -1.41
C SER A 64 -17.60 15.34 -2.12
N ASN A 65 -16.52 15.63 -1.41
CA ASN A 65 -15.17 15.91 -1.91
C ASN A 65 -14.10 14.88 -1.48
N ILE A 66 -14.50 13.72 -0.97
CA ILE A 66 -13.58 12.62 -0.62
C ILE A 66 -12.78 12.15 -1.85
N SER A 67 -11.48 11.92 -1.69
CA SER A 67 -10.59 11.36 -2.73
C SER A 67 -10.66 9.83 -2.70
N PRO A 68 -11.28 9.17 -3.69
CA PRO A 68 -11.54 7.73 -3.67
C PRO A 68 -10.26 6.89 -3.54
N ILE A 69 -9.24 7.27 -4.32
CA ILE A 69 -7.96 6.58 -4.47
C ILE A 69 -6.96 6.81 -3.33
N SER A 70 -7.29 7.70 -2.38
CA SER A 70 -6.42 8.02 -1.25
C SER A 70 -6.64 7.13 -0.03
N VAL A 71 -7.58 6.19 -0.09
CA VAL A 71 -7.91 5.35 1.06
C VAL A 71 -6.79 4.35 1.34
N THR A 72 -6.43 4.20 2.61
CA THR A 72 -5.65 3.06 3.12
C THR A 72 -6.16 2.67 4.51
N PHE A 73 -5.85 1.46 4.98
CA PHE A 73 -6.33 0.96 6.26
C PHE A 73 -5.19 0.49 7.15
N GLY A 74 -5.39 0.70 8.45
CA GLY A 74 -4.52 0.25 9.52
C GLY A 74 -5.23 0.40 10.85
N ASP A 75 -4.70 -0.20 11.91
CA ASP A 75 -5.15 0.07 13.28
C ASP A 75 -4.58 1.41 13.80
N PHE A 76 -4.97 2.53 13.17
CA PHE A 76 -4.42 3.85 13.46
C PHE A 76 -4.72 4.31 14.89
N PHE A 77 -5.86 3.87 15.45
CA PHE A 77 -6.28 4.17 16.82
C PHE A 77 -5.77 3.17 17.86
N GLN A 78 -5.03 2.12 17.44
CA GLN A 78 -4.42 1.12 18.32
C GLN A 78 -5.42 0.40 19.21
N GLU A 79 -6.55 0.02 18.62
CA GLU A 79 -7.70 -0.58 19.31
C GLU A 79 -8.03 -1.99 18.81
N GLY A 80 -7.14 -2.59 18.02
CA GLY A 80 -7.31 -3.93 17.47
C GLY A 80 -8.37 -4.01 16.37
N GLN A 81 -8.74 -2.88 15.78
CA GLN A 81 -9.69 -2.78 14.69
C GLN A 81 -9.10 -1.95 13.54
N PHE A 82 -9.41 -2.34 12.31
CA PHE A 82 -9.03 -1.51 11.16
C PHE A 82 -9.82 -0.20 11.17
N SER A 83 -9.06 0.87 11.01
CA SER A 83 -9.51 2.23 10.74
C SER A 83 -8.99 2.67 9.37
N ALA A 84 -9.61 3.68 8.78
CA ALA A 84 -9.26 4.15 7.45
C ALA A 84 -8.56 5.50 7.53
N PHE A 85 -7.55 5.70 6.69
CA PHE A 85 -7.02 7.01 6.34
C PHE A 85 -7.59 7.40 4.98
N VAL A 86 -7.97 8.67 4.80
CA VAL A 86 -8.45 9.20 3.52
C VAL A 86 -8.19 10.70 3.41
N VAL A 87 -8.18 11.23 2.19
CA VAL A 87 -8.08 12.68 1.92
C VAL A 87 -9.44 13.24 1.50
N PHE A 88 -9.86 14.35 2.12
CA PHE A 88 -10.95 15.20 1.64
C PHE A 88 -10.36 16.37 0.84
N ASN A 89 -10.67 16.44 -0.45
CA ASN A 89 -10.11 17.45 -1.34
C ASN A 89 -10.76 18.81 -1.11
N ASN A 90 -9.99 19.88 -0.99
CA ASN A 90 -10.55 21.22 -0.94
C ASN A 90 -10.84 21.77 -2.35
N SER A 91 -11.21 23.05 -2.43
CA SER A 91 -11.43 23.72 -3.72
C SER A 91 -10.20 23.57 -4.62
N SER A 92 -10.41 23.59 -5.94
CA SER A 92 -9.31 23.46 -6.91
C SER A 92 -8.14 24.38 -6.59
N GLY A 93 -6.93 23.82 -6.51
CA GLY A 93 -5.71 24.55 -6.19
C GLY A 93 -5.41 24.70 -4.69
N GLN A 94 -6.29 24.22 -3.80
CA GLN A 94 -6.07 24.18 -2.36
C GLN A 94 -5.64 22.78 -1.90
N ALA A 95 -4.81 22.73 -0.87
CA ALA A 95 -4.41 21.47 -0.24
C ALA A 95 -5.65 20.78 0.36
N GLY A 96 -5.78 19.46 0.16
CA GLY A 96 -6.81 18.68 0.85
C GLY A 96 -6.53 18.55 2.36
N GLU A 97 -7.42 17.88 3.05
CA GLU A 97 -7.31 17.54 4.47
C GLU A 97 -7.29 16.03 4.64
N VAL A 98 -6.47 15.53 5.56
CA VAL A 98 -6.41 14.10 5.87
C VAL A 98 -7.37 13.75 7.00
N HIS A 99 -7.96 12.57 6.95
CA HIS A 99 -8.90 12.10 7.96
C HIS A 99 -8.62 10.65 8.32
N PHE A 100 -8.76 10.36 9.62
CA PHE A 100 -8.74 9.02 10.19
C PHE A 100 -10.16 8.64 10.64
N LEU A 101 -10.74 7.65 9.97
CA LEU A 101 -12.12 7.22 10.18
C LEU A 101 -12.18 5.88 10.93
N ARG A 102 -13.12 5.76 11.85
CA ARG A 102 -13.39 4.56 12.65
C ARG A 102 -14.71 3.91 12.24
N TRP A 103 -14.79 2.60 12.32
CA TRP A 103 -16.02 1.87 12.01
C TRP A 103 -16.92 1.71 13.25
N LYS A 104 -18.04 2.44 13.30
CA LYS A 104 -19.02 2.34 14.39
C LYS A 104 -19.97 1.17 14.19
N SER A 105 -19.61 0.02 14.74
CA SER A 105 -20.40 -1.22 14.59
C SER A 105 -21.86 -1.08 15.02
N SER A 106 -22.17 -0.32 16.08
CA SER A 106 -23.54 -0.11 16.56
C SER A 106 -24.44 0.64 15.57
N GLU A 107 -23.84 1.43 14.68
CA GLU A 107 -24.54 2.25 13.69
C GLU A 107 -24.28 1.79 12.26
N SER A 108 -23.45 0.76 12.08
CA SER A 108 -23.00 0.25 10.78
C SER A 108 -22.54 1.35 9.82
N ARG A 109 -21.69 2.26 10.30
CA ARG A 109 -21.13 3.35 9.49
C ARG A 109 -19.73 3.77 9.92
N TRP A 110 -19.00 4.39 9.00
CA TRP A 110 -17.77 5.11 9.31
C TRP A 110 -18.07 6.41 10.08
N VAL A 111 -17.15 6.82 10.95
CA VAL A 111 -17.17 8.05 11.74
C VAL A 111 -15.80 8.72 11.61
N ASP A 112 -15.78 10.01 11.35
CA ASP A 112 -14.57 10.81 11.48
C ASP A 112 -14.23 11.05 12.95
N ASP A 113 -13.07 10.57 13.37
CA ASP A 113 -12.53 10.74 14.73
C ASP A 113 -11.09 11.25 14.66
N SER A 114 -10.77 11.98 13.57
CA SER A 114 -9.41 12.43 13.28
C SER A 114 -8.82 13.27 14.41
N ASP A 115 -9.60 14.18 14.98
CA ASP A 115 -9.12 15.14 15.99
C ASP A 115 -8.69 14.48 17.30
N ARG A 116 -9.06 13.20 17.52
CA ARG A 116 -8.56 12.39 18.65
C ARG A 116 -7.08 12.07 18.52
N ILE A 117 -6.60 11.83 17.31
CA ILE A 117 -5.23 11.37 17.04
C ILE A 117 -4.43 12.37 16.21
N LEU A 118 -5.04 13.39 15.61
CA LEU A 118 -4.36 14.34 14.74
C LEU A 118 -4.69 15.77 15.13
N SER A 119 -3.74 16.46 15.77
CA SER A 119 -3.85 17.91 15.94
C SER A 119 -3.80 18.60 14.58
N ARG A 120 -4.71 19.53 14.31
CA ARG A 120 -4.71 20.33 13.07
C ARG A 120 -3.72 21.49 13.08
N ALA A 121 -3.03 21.70 14.20
CA ALA A 121 -1.98 22.73 14.30
C ALA A 121 -0.80 22.44 13.35
N ASN A 122 -0.07 23.48 12.96
CA ASN A 122 1.16 23.37 12.16
C ASN A 122 1.02 22.56 10.86
N ASN A 123 -0.14 22.63 10.20
CA ASN A 123 -0.45 21.90 8.97
C ASN A 123 -0.45 20.37 9.09
N ASN A 124 -0.49 19.80 10.30
CA ASN A 124 -0.53 18.34 10.49
C ASN A 124 -1.75 17.69 9.82
N GLY A 125 -2.86 18.42 9.70
CA GLY A 125 -4.05 17.97 8.98
C GLY A 125 -4.00 18.10 7.45
N SER A 126 -2.95 18.71 6.88
CA SER A 126 -2.94 19.11 5.48
C SER A 126 -2.36 18.02 4.57
N ALA A 127 -3.13 17.65 3.54
CA ALA A 127 -2.73 16.77 2.45
C ALA A 127 -2.04 17.57 1.33
N CYS A 128 -1.79 16.94 0.19
CA CYS A 128 -1.38 17.63 -1.02
C CYS A 128 -2.58 18.26 -1.74
N VAL A 129 -2.32 19.27 -2.58
CA VAL A 129 -3.31 19.81 -3.54
C VAL A 129 -3.81 18.73 -4.51
N SER A 130 -3.00 17.70 -4.75
CA SER A 130 -3.21 16.67 -5.75
C SER A 130 -2.81 15.29 -5.23
N SER A 131 -3.51 14.86 -4.19
CA SER A 131 -3.32 13.56 -3.56
C SER A 131 -3.78 12.43 -4.47
N GLN A 132 -2.95 11.40 -4.68
CA GLN A 132 -3.20 10.35 -5.67
C GLN A 132 -3.34 8.95 -5.09
N TYR A 133 -2.57 8.60 -4.06
CA TYR A 133 -2.57 7.24 -3.53
C TYR A 133 -2.02 7.23 -2.12
N ALA A 134 -2.53 6.36 -1.26
CA ALA A 134 -1.97 6.18 0.08
C ALA A 134 -1.64 4.72 0.32
N ILE A 135 -0.60 4.48 1.12
CA ILE A 135 -0.22 3.15 1.58
C ILE A 135 0.08 3.17 3.08
N THR A 136 -0.20 2.05 3.73
CA THR A 136 0.09 1.83 5.15
C THR A 136 1.30 0.91 5.34
N THR A 137 2.22 1.34 6.21
CA THR A 137 3.48 0.67 6.58
C THR A 137 3.96 1.25 7.91
N ASP A 138 4.86 0.58 8.64
CA ASP A 138 5.52 1.10 9.85
C ASP A 138 6.85 1.77 9.43
N PHE A 139 6.80 3.06 9.08
CA PHE A 139 7.97 3.76 8.54
C PHE A 139 8.97 4.15 9.62
N ASN A 140 8.49 4.42 10.84
CA ASN A 140 9.32 4.82 11.97
C ASN A 140 9.72 3.65 12.89
N LEU A 141 9.31 2.42 12.57
CA LEU A 141 9.59 1.18 13.29
C LEU A 141 9.09 1.18 14.74
N ASP A 142 7.94 1.81 14.99
CA ASP A 142 7.34 1.92 16.32
C ASP A 142 6.23 0.87 16.59
N GLY A 143 6.02 -0.03 15.63
CA GLY A 143 5.03 -1.10 15.65
C GLY A 143 3.62 -0.66 15.25
N LYS A 144 3.40 0.59 14.84
CA LYS A 144 2.08 1.16 14.52
C LYS A 144 2.00 1.53 13.04
N PRO A 145 0.77 1.56 12.49
CA PRO A 145 0.60 1.87 11.08
C PRO A 145 0.83 3.36 10.82
N ASP A 146 1.86 3.68 10.04
CA ASP A 146 2.04 4.99 9.44
C ASP A 146 1.42 5.03 8.04
N VAL A 147 1.35 6.23 7.45
CA VAL A 147 0.84 6.44 6.10
C VAL A 147 1.84 7.20 5.25
N TYR A 148 2.08 6.71 4.03
CA TYR A 148 2.68 7.49 2.95
C TYR A 148 1.58 7.94 2.00
N LEU A 149 1.58 9.22 1.63
CA LEU A 149 0.65 9.83 0.69
C LEU A 149 1.42 10.30 -0.56
N ALA A 150 1.12 9.64 -1.67
CA ALA A 150 1.61 9.96 -3.00
C ALA A 150 0.88 11.19 -3.54
N CYS A 151 1.66 12.12 -4.07
CA CYS A 151 1.21 13.40 -4.60
C CYS A 151 1.75 13.57 -6.02
N ALA A 152 0.89 13.95 -6.95
CA ALA A 152 1.26 14.12 -8.36
C ALA A 152 0.74 15.44 -8.89
N LYS A 153 1.50 16.13 -9.72
CA LYS A 153 1.03 17.31 -10.43
C LYS A 153 1.58 17.19 -11.83
N THR A 154 0.70 16.96 -12.79
CA THR A 154 1.01 16.62 -14.18
C THR A 154 2.36 17.18 -14.66
N SER A 155 3.34 16.29 -14.85
CA SER A 155 4.65 16.59 -15.41
C SER A 155 5.55 17.50 -14.54
N GLN A 156 5.23 17.65 -13.26
CA GLN A 156 5.99 18.44 -12.28
C GLN A 156 6.19 17.63 -10.98
N PRO A 157 7.44 17.41 -10.57
CA PRO A 157 7.73 16.82 -9.26
C PRO A 157 7.15 17.67 -8.12
N VAL A 158 6.48 17.01 -7.17
CA VAL A 158 5.94 17.64 -5.95
C VAL A 158 6.40 16.89 -4.71
N GLU A 159 6.31 17.54 -3.56
CA GLU A 159 6.71 16.95 -2.28
C GLU A 159 5.70 15.86 -1.88
N GLN A 160 6.22 14.70 -1.45
CA GLN A 160 5.40 13.59 -0.96
C GLN A 160 5.29 13.66 0.57
N LEU A 161 4.23 13.10 1.15
CA LEU A 161 3.91 13.27 2.57
C LEU A 161 3.92 11.95 3.32
N LEU A 162 4.24 12.03 4.60
CA LEU A 162 4.14 10.96 5.58
C LEU A 162 3.23 11.43 6.72
N PHE A 163 2.44 10.52 7.28
CA PHE A 163 1.73 10.70 8.53
C PHE A 163 2.20 9.61 9.48
N LEU A 164 3.02 10.02 10.43
CA LEU A 164 3.74 9.12 11.32
C LEU A 164 3.00 9.07 12.66
N SER A 165 2.73 7.86 13.11
CA SER A 165 2.29 7.56 14.45
C SER A 165 3.34 8.02 15.47
N GLN A 166 2.90 8.33 16.69
CA GLN A 166 3.73 8.79 17.79
C GLN A 166 3.53 7.89 19.01
N PRO A 167 4.50 7.85 19.95
CA PRO A 167 4.40 7.00 21.14
C PRO A 167 3.15 7.25 22.01
N ASN A 168 2.58 8.46 21.96
CA ASN A 168 1.36 8.84 22.67
C ASN A 168 0.05 8.51 21.93
N GLY A 169 0.12 7.84 20.78
CA GLY A 169 -1.02 7.50 19.93
C GLY A 169 -1.50 8.61 18.98
N SER A 170 -0.87 9.79 19.01
CA SER A 170 -1.12 10.84 18.03
C SER A 170 -0.37 10.61 16.71
N TYR A 171 -0.71 11.38 15.68
CA TYR A 171 -0.04 11.41 14.40
C TYR A 171 0.52 12.80 14.13
N VAL A 172 1.66 12.84 13.45
CA VAL A 172 2.29 14.06 12.94
C VAL A 172 2.52 13.94 11.46
N ARG A 173 2.37 15.06 10.75
CA ARG A 173 2.72 15.13 9.34
C ARG A 173 4.21 15.38 9.22
N GLN A 174 4.85 14.63 8.34
CA GLN A 174 6.21 14.87 7.91
C GLN A 174 6.25 14.96 6.39
N THR A 175 7.22 15.70 5.86
CA THR A 175 7.53 15.61 4.44
C THR A 175 8.53 14.49 4.19
N SER A 176 8.49 13.95 2.97
CA SER A 176 9.38 12.88 2.53
C SER A 176 10.84 13.32 2.29
N GLY A 177 11.08 14.62 2.12
CA GLY A 177 12.40 15.16 1.79
C GLY A 177 12.81 14.96 0.31
N PHE A 178 11.91 14.46 -0.54
CA PHE A 178 12.13 14.32 -1.98
C PHE A 178 10.92 14.81 -2.80
N MET A 179 11.16 15.03 -4.09
CA MET A 179 10.18 15.56 -5.04
C MET A 179 10.04 14.60 -6.22
N VAL A 180 8.82 14.17 -6.52
CA VAL A 180 8.49 13.29 -7.65
C VAL A 180 7.04 13.53 -8.12
N ASP A 181 6.74 13.24 -9.38
CA ASP A 181 5.35 13.19 -9.88
C ASP A 181 4.77 11.81 -9.55
N GLY A 182 4.46 11.59 -8.26
CA GLY A 182 4.17 10.31 -7.66
C GLY A 182 2.68 9.98 -7.66
N LYS A 183 2.22 9.17 -8.62
CA LYS A 183 0.82 8.71 -8.70
C LYS A 183 0.55 7.44 -7.88
N SER A 184 1.56 6.66 -7.57
CA SER A 184 1.48 5.43 -6.76
C SER A 184 2.82 5.10 -6.11
N ALA A 185 2.78 4.23 -5.12
CA ALA A 185 3.97 3.73 -4.45
C ALA A 185 3.76 2.32 -3.87
N ALA A 186 4.87 1.61 -3.66
CA ALA A 186 4.93 0.39 -2.87
C ALA A 186 6.02 0.51 -1.81
N ALA A 187 5.82 -0.10 -0.65
CA ALA A 187 6.77 -0.09 0.46
C ALA A 187 7.15 -1.51 0.87
N LEU A 188 8.43 -1.71 1.13
CA LEU A 188 9.05 -2.92 1.70
C LEU A 188 10.49 -2.60 2.11
N ASP A 189 11.11 -3.45 2.93
CA ASP A 189 12.57 -3.43 3.14
C ASP A 189 13.26 -3.95 1.87
N ILE A 190 13.76 -3.03 1.04
CA ILE A 190 14.30 -3.32 -0.28
C ILE A 190 15.72 -3.87 -0.17
N ASN A 191 16.54 -3.32 0.72
CA ASN A 191 17.96 -3.63 0.87
C ASN A 191 18.28 -4.55 2.07
N ALA A 192 17.26 -5.03 2.80
CA ALA A 192 17.37 -5.84 4.01
C ALA A 192 18.15 -5.17 5.15
N ASP A 193 18.03 -3.85 5.30
CA ASP A 193 18.65 -3.11 6.40
C ASP A 193 17.74 -2.92 7.62
N GLY A 194 16.50 -3.43 7.54
CA GLY A 194 15.49 -3.36 8.59
C GLY A 194 14.63 -2.10 8.55
N TYR A 195 14.87 -1.17 7.64
CA TYR A 195 14.05 0.02 7.45
C TYR A 195 13.09 -0.15 6.26
N MET A 196 11.98 0.59 6.30
CA MET A 196 11.00 0.57 5.20
C MET A 196 11.44 1.51 4.09
N ASP A 197 11.61 0.95 2.90
CA ASP A 197 11.95 1.68 1.69
C ASP A 197 10.70 1.93 0.84
N LEU A 198 10.82 2.83 -0.14
CA LEU A 198 9.74 3.19 -1.07
C LEU A 198 10.18 3.01 -2.52
N ILE A 199 9.34 2.34 -3.31
CA ILE A 199 9.35 2.44 -4.78
C ILE A 199 8.19 3.34 -5.18
N VAL A 200 8.48 4.47 -5.81
CA VAL A 200 7.49 5.51 -6.16
C VAL A 200 7.43 5.64 -7.68
N SER A 201 6.22 5.64 -8.23
CA SER A 201 6.01 5.90 -9.66
C SER A 201 6.54 7.29 -10.04
N ASN A 202 7.01 7.47 -11.26
CA ASN A 202 7.40 8.78 -11.78
C ASN A 202 6.68 9.05 -13.10
N SER A 203 5.65 9.87 -13.04
CA SER A 203 4.85 10.23 -14.21
C SER A 203 5.38 11.45 -14.97
N THR A 204 6.61 11.90 -14.64
CA THR A 204 7.26 13.01 -15.34
C THR A 204 7.68 12.59 -16.74
N SER A 205 7.24 13.30 -17.78
CA SER A 205 7.72 13.09 -19.15
C SER A 205 9.15 13.58 -19.34
N SER A 206 9.96 12.88 -20.13
CA SER A 206 11.37 13.24 -20.39
C SER A 206 11.58 14.65 -20.97
N SER A 207 10.56 15.24 -21.61
CA SER A 207 10.59 16.59 -22.16
C SER A 207 10.45 17.71 -21.12
N SER A 208 10.02 17.41 -19.89
CA SER A 208 9.75 18.43 -18.87
C SER A 208 10.91 18.68 -17.89
N LEU A 209 12.03 17.96 -18.02
CA LEU A 209 13.23 18.16 -17.20
C LEU A 209 14.50 18.30 -18.07
N PRO A 210 15.44 19.19 -17.71
CA PRO A 210 16.70 19.38 -18.45
C PRO A 210 17.71 18.22 -18.32
N TYR A 211 17.38 17.16 -17.57
CA TYR A 211 18.19 15.95 -17.42
C TYR A 211 17.37 14.69 -17.77
N SER A 212 17.83 13.92 -18.76
CA SER A 212 17.12 12.84 -19.48
C SER A 212 16.83 11.54 -18.69
N VAL A 213 16.37 11.63 -17.44
CA VAL A 213 15.96 10.46 -16.61
C VAL A 213 14.47 10.45 -16.24
N GLY A 214 13.65 11.26 -16.91
CA GLY A 214 12.22 11.36 -16.61
C GLY A 214 11.43 10.08 -16.96
N GLY A 215 10.66 9.58 -15.99
CA GLY A 215 9.58 8.63 -16.24
C GLY A 215 9.77 7.20 -15.69
N GLU A 216 10.97 6.86 -15.20
CA GLU A 216 11.21 5.58 -14.51
C GLU A 216 10.86 5.69 -13.02
N PRO A 217 10.39 4.62 -12.35
CA PRO A 217 10.08 4.68 -10.94
C PRO A 217 11.34 5.00 -10.13
N GLU A 218 11.17 5.85 -9.12
CA GLU A 218 12.25 6.23 -8.21
C GLU A 218 12.20 5.35 -6.98
N VAL A 219 13.37 5.10 -6.38
CA VAL A 219 13.46 4.35 -5.14
C VAL A 219 14.19 5.16 -4.11
N TYR A 220 13.60 5.17 -2.92
CA TYR A 220 14.08 5.87 -1.75
C TYR A 220 14.33 4.84 -0.65
N LEU A 221 15.60 4.68 -0.28
CA LEU A 221 15.97 3.85 0.85
C LEU A 221 15.67 4.62 2.13
N GLY A 222 14.88 4.03 3.01
CA GLY A 222 14.47 4.59 4.29
C GLY A 222 15.59 4.51 5.32
N SER A 223 15.51 5.39 6.31
CA SER A 223 16.34 5.33 7.49
C SER A 223 15.60 6.03 8.62
N VAL A 224 15.70 5.48 9.82
CA VAL A 224 15.08 6.06 11.01
C VAL A 224 16.17 6.48 11.99
N SER A 225 16.10 7.74 12.46
CA SER A 225 16.95 8.25 13.52
C SER A 225 16.13 9.07 14.50
N ASN A 226 16.12 8.67 15.77
CA ASN A 226 15.33 9.32 16.84
C ASN A 226 13.84 9.47 16.50
N GLY A 227 13.24 8.47 15.84
CA GLY A 227 11.83 8.50 15.40
C GLY A 227 11.56 9.37 14.17
N HIS A 228 12.60 10.01 13.61
CA HIS A 228 12.51 10.76 12.36
C HIS A 228 12.82 9.85 11.18
N VAL A 229 11.88 9.74 10.25
CA VAL A 229 12.02 8.98 9.01
C VAL A 229 12.73 9.85 7.98
N THR A 230 13.76 9.33 7.34
CA THR A 230 14.45 10.03 6.25
C THR A 230 14.63 9.11 5.06
N PHE A 231 14.67 9.71 3.89
CA PHE A 231 15.00 9.03 2.65
C PHE A 231 16.26 9.65 2.08
N PRO A 232 17.46 9.31 2.62
CA PRO A 232 18.71 9.87 2.16
C PRO A 232 18.82 9.75 0.64
N VAL A 233 18.92 10.91 -0.03
CA VAL A 233 18.83 11.04 -1.48
C VAL A 233 19.84 10.12 -2.15
N GLN A 234 19.35 8.96 -2.59
CA GLN A 234 20.00 8.13 -3.57
C GLN A 234 18.97 7.87 -4.65
N ARG A 235 19.00 8.65 -5.73
CA ARG A 235 18.34 8.28 -7.00
C ARG A 235 19.09 7.08 -7.60
N ASN A 236 19.09 5.96 -6.90
CA ASN A 236 19.84 4.76 -7.26
C ASN A 236 18.94 3.84 -8.07
N THR A 237 18.48 4.32 -9.23
CA THR A 237 17.84 3.43 -10.22
C THR A 237 18.76 2.25 -10.55
N SER A 238 20.08 2.45 -10.50
CA SER A 238 21.11 1.42 -10.68
C SER A 238 21.10 0.29 -9.64
N LYS A 239 20.59 0.49 -8.42
CA LYS A 239 20.47 -0.57 -7.40
C LYS A 239 19.18 -1.37 -7.52
N LEU A 240 18.22 -0.91 -8.32
CA LEU A 240 16.88 -1.51 -8.31
C LEU A 240 16.30 -1.87 -9.65
N ILE A 241 16.72 -1.21 -10.73
CA ILE A 241 16.38 -1.59 -12.10
C ILE A 241 17.61 -1.31 -12.95
N ALA A 242 18.46 -2.33 -13.18
CA ALA A 242 19.53 -2.16 -14.16
C ALA A 242 18.92 -1.98 -15.53
N ARG A 243 19.22 -0.85 -16.20
CA ARG A 243 19.03 -0.70 -17.64
C ARG A 243 20.01 -1.62 -18.37
N ASN A 244 19.62 -2.14 -19.53
CA ASN A 244 20.51 -2.96 -20.38
C ASN A 244 21.52 -2.08 -21.14
N LEU A 245 22.39 -1.38 -20.41
CA LEU A 245 23.25 -0.33 -20.97
C LEU A 245 24.38 -0.85 -21.87
N ASN A 246 24.63 -2.16 -21.92
CA ASN A 246 25.72 -2.77 -22.68
C ASN A 246 25.32 -4.06 -23.43
N ASN A 247 24.02 -4.29 -23.66
CA ASN A 247 23.51 -5.55 -24.20
C ASN A 247 23.99 -6.78 -23.41
N ASN A 248 24.19 -6.63 -22.10
CA ASN A 248 24.75 -7.64 -21.22
C ASN A 248 23.69 -8.66 -20.76
N CYS A 249 22.41 -8.36 -20.96
CA CYS A 249 21.37 -9.36 -20.79
C CYS A 249 21.44 -10.35 -21.97
N THR A 250 21.85 -11.59 -21.70
CA THR A 250 21.90 -12.67 -22.69
C THR A 250 20.56 -13.43 -22.72
N GLY A 251 20.02 -13.72 -23.91
CA GLY A 251 18.78 -14.50 -24.08
C GLY A 251 17.79 -13.90 -25.10
N ASN A 252 16.86 -14.72 -25.58
CA ASN A 252 15.75 -14.26 -26.44
C ASN A 252 14.68 -13.59 -25.56
N ASN A 253 14.23 -12.38 -25.91
CA ASN A 253 13.15 -11.62 -25.23
C ASN A 253 13.53 -10.88 -23.93
N VAL A 254 14.71 -10.25 -23.89
CA VAL A 254 15.08 -9.30 -22.83
C VAL A 254 14.54 -7.92 -23.17
N LEU A 255 13.89 -7.25 -22.21
CA LEU A 255 13.52 -5.84 -22.35
C LEU A 255 14.78 -4.97 -22.35
N SER A 256 14.84 -4.03 -23.29
CA SER A 256 15.92 -3.03 -23.33
C SER A 256 15.74 -1.94 -22.27
N ALA A 257 14.48 -1.66 -21.89
CA ALA A 257 14.08 -0.74 -20.84
C ALA A 257 12.70 -1.10 -20.27
N ILE A 258 12.40 -0.59 -19.08
CA ILE A 258 11.06 -0.63 -18.48
C ILE A 258 10.13 0.42 -19.13
N PRO A 259 8.80 0.39 -18.84
CA PRO A 259 7.91 1.46 -19.26
C PRO A 259 8.41 2.84 -18.78
N ALA A 260 8.40 3.82 -19.67
CA ALA A 260 8.58 5.21 -19.31
C ALA A 260 7.24 5.81 -18.85
N VAL A 261 7.30 6.91 -18.09
CA VAL A 261 6.13 7.60 -17.54
C VAL A 261 5.28 6.63 -16.71
N VAL A 262 5.93 6.02 -15.72
CA VAL A 262 5.27 5.06 -14.83
C VAL A 262 4.24 5.81 -13.99
N ASN A 263 2.99 5.36 -14.09
CA ASN A 263 1.84 5.84 -13.32
C ASN A 263 1.51 4.88 -12.16
N TYR A 264 1.84 3.59 -12.30
CA TYR A 264 1.57 2.56 -11.31
C TYR A 264 2.82 1.76 -10.91
N VAL A 265 3.00 1.56 -9.61
CA VAL A 265 3.99 0.65 -9.00
C VAL A 265 3.26 -0.26 -8.01
N GLY A 266 3.48 -1.57 -8.12
CA GLY A 266 3.00 -2.55 -7.14
C GLY A 266 4.05 -3.61 -6.87
N VAL A 267 4.24 -3.98 -5.61
CA VAL A 267 5.07 -5.12 -5.21
C VAL A 267 4.15 -6.22 -4.71
N VAL A 268 4.18 -7.37 -5.36
CA VAL A 268 3.19 -8.43 -5.16
C VAL A 268 3.88 -9.75 -4.82
N PRO A 269 3.32 -10.55 -3.89
CA PRO A 269 3.84 -11.87 -3.59
C PRO A 269 3.60 -12.82 -4.77
N THR A 270 4.60 -13.62 -5.10
CA THR A 270 4.50 -14.71 -6.08
C THR A 270 4.95 -16.02 -5.44
N THR A 271 5.37 -16.99 -6.25
CA THR A 271 5.80 -18.30 -5.78
C THR A 271 6.93 -18.17 -4.76
N ASN A 272 6.94 -19.04 -3.74
CA ASN A 272 7.94 -19.02 -2.65
C ASN A 272 8.02 -17.69 -1.89
N ASN A 273 6.92 -16.92 -1.86
CA ASN A 273 6.83 -15.61 -1.20
C ASN A 273 7.80 -14.55 -1.78
N ARG A 274 8.25 -14.74 -3.03
CA ARG A 274 9.07 -13.77 -3.76
C ARG A 274 8.27 -12.48 -3.99
N LYS A 275 8.90 -11.31 -3.88
CA LYS A 275 8.21 -10.00 -3.91
C LYS A 275 8.40 -9.31 -5.26
N ASP A 276 7.74 -9.82 -6.30
CA ASP A 276 7.94 -9.33 -7.66
C ASP A 276 7.34 -7.93 -7.87
N LEU A 277 7.94 -7.17 -8.79
CA LEU A 277 7.58 -5.79 -9.08
C LEU A 277 6.73 -5.68 -10.35
N ILE A 278 5.60 -4.99 -10.27
CA ILE A 278 4.73 -4.64 -11.37
C ILE A 278 4.81 -3.15 -11.63
N LEU A 279 5.07 -2.79 -12.89
CA LEU A 279 5.11 -1.41 -13.36
C LEU A 279 4.04 -1.19 -14.42
N GLY A 280 3.36 -0.05 -14.37
CA GLY A 280 2.38 0.34 -15.37
C GLY A 280 2.53 1.78 -15.84
N SER A 281 2.52 1.97 -17.16
CA SER A 281 2.24 3.23 -17.84
C SER A 281 0.90 3.14 -18.58
N ASP A 282 0.51 4.21 -19.28
CA ASP A 282 -0.73 4.21 -20.09
C ASP A 282 -0.67 3.29 -21.33
N SER A 283 0.53 2.81 -21.69
CA SER A 283 0.75 2.02 -22.91
C SER A 283 1.52 0.72 -22.71
N SER A 284 2.08 0.49 -21.52
CA SER A 284 2.92 -0.69 -21.28
C SER A 284 2.90 -1.11 -19.82
N LEU A 285 2.77 -2.42 -19.60
CA LEU A 285 2.83 -3.04 -18.27
C LEU A 285 3.97 -4.05 -18.24
N ALA A 286 4.78 -4.00 -17.19
CA ALA A 286 5.93 -4.88 -17.02
C ALA A 286 5.89 -5.59 -15.66
N TRP A 287 6.31 -6.85 -15.67
CA TRP A 287 6.66 -7.63 -14.49
C TRP A 287 8.18 -7.76 -14.42
N LEU A 288 8.75 -7.58 -13.23
CA LEU A 288 10.16 -7.79 -12.94
C LEU A 288 10.29 -8.76 -11.76
N MET A 289 11.14 -9.76 -11.92
CA MET A 289 11.46 -10.73 -10.88
C MET A 289 12.26 -10.07 -9.75
N ASP A 290 11.91 -10.37 -8.51
CA ASP A 290 12.75 -10.07 -7.34
C ASP A 290 13.95 -11.03 -7.29
N LEU A 291 15.16 -10.49 -7.44
CA LEU A 291 16.41 -11.24 -7.39
C LEU A 291 16.92 -11.44 -5.94
N GLY A 292 16.16 -10.94 -4.97
CA GLY A 292 16.43 -11.04 -3.55
C GLY A 292 17.18 -9.82 -3.00
N PRO A 293 17.07 -9.54 -1.69
CA PRO A 293 17.63 -8.33 -1.07
C PRO A 293 19.16 -8.23 -1.14
N GLY A 294 19.87 -9.36 -1.29
CA GLY A 294 21.33 -9.39 -1.43
C GLY A 294 21.84 -9.14 -2.86
N SER A 295 20.93 -8.95 -3.83
CA SER A 295 21.30 -8.73 -5.22
C SER A 295 21.40 -7.24 -5.56
N SER A 296 22.28 -6.90 -6.51
CA SER A 296 22.44 -5.54 -7.02
C SER A 296 22.45 -5.56 -8.55
N PRO A 297 21.36 -5.15 -9.22
CA PRO A 297 20.14 -4.60 -8.62
C PRO A 297 19.18 -5.68 -8.07
N ARG A 298 18.24 -5.28 -7.18
CA ARG A 298 17.18 -6.20 -6.71
C ARG A 298 16.15 -6.57 -7.78
N TYR A 299 15.78 -5.63 -8.65
CA TYR A 299 15.02 -5.92 -9.87
C TYR A 299 15.88 -5.57 -11.09
N SER A 300 15.68 -6.26 -12.20
CA SER A 300 16.51 -6.05 -13.39
C SER A 300 15.66 -6.16 -14.65
N VAL A 301 15.90 -5.30 -15.64
CA VAL A 301 15.27 -5.47 -16.96
C VAL A 301 15.71 -6.77 -17.63
N CYS A 302 16.84 -7.34 -17.21
CA CYS A 302 17.27 -8.65 -17.66
C CYS A 302 16.33 -9.78 -17.21
N GLN A 303 15.63 -9.58 -16.08
CA GLN A 303 14.72 -10.54 -15.47
C GLN A 303 13.30 -9.98 -15.47
N ALA A 304 12.90 -9.43 -16.61
CA ALA A 304 11.61 -8.77 -16.81
C ALA A 304 10.86 -9.32 -18.03
N LYS A 305 9.53 -9.18 -18.02
CA LYS A 305 8.62 -9.49 -19.14
C LYS A 305 7.50 -8.47 -19.20
N LEU A 306 7.00 -8.20 -20.41
CA LEU A 306 5.78 -7.43 -20.59
C LEU A 306 4.56 -8.33 -20.40
N PHE A 307 3.48 -7.74 -19.92
CA PHE A 307 2.16 -8.34 -20.05
C PHE A 307 1.71 -8.18 -21.51
N GLU A 308 1.73 -9.28 -22.26
CA GLU A 308 1.38 -9.31 -23.70
C GLU A 308 -0.14 -9.32 -23.91
N GLY A 309 -0.61 -9.04 -25.13
CA GLY A 309 -2.05 -9.12 -25.49
C GLY A 309 -2.89 -7.93 -25.05
N ILE A 310 -2.27 -6.91 -24.45
CA ILE A 310 -2.90 -5.63 -24.13
C ILE A 310 -3.00 -4.78 -25.39
N ILE A 311 -4.23 -4.57 -25.87
CA ILE A 311 -4.52 -3.81 -27.10
C ILE A 311 -5.31 -2.52 -26.84
N ASP A 312 -5.77 -2.30 -25.61
CA ASP A 312 -6.54 -1.14 -25.19
C ASP A 312 -5.66 -0.11 -24.45
N VAL A 313 -5.97 1.17 -24.63
CA VAL A 313 -5.37 2.26 -23.86
C VAL A 313 -6.15 2.39 -22.55
N ALA A 314 -5.58 1.86 -21.47
CA ALA A 314 -6.20 1.86 -20.15
C ALA A 314 -5.12 2.01 -19.07
N THR A 315 -5.41 2.84 -18.07
CA THR A 315 -4.48 3.04 -16.95
C THR A 315 -4.61 1.88 -15.98
N LEU A 316 -3.49 1.29 -15.57
CA LEU A 316 -3.44 0.32 -14.48
C LEU A 316 -3.75 1.05 -13.17
N THR A 317 -4.83 0.68 -12.49
CA THR A 317 -5.23 1.32 -11.24
C THR A 317 -4.84 0.49 -10.02
N ASP A 318 -4.84 -0.85 -10.15
CA ASP A 318 -4.52 -1.73 -9.03
C ASP A 318 -4.21 -3.18 -9.47
N VAL A 319 -3.54 -3.92 -8.59
CA VAL A 319 -3.05 -5.28 -8.83
C VAL A 319 -3.31 -6.17 -7.64
N TYR A 320 -3.77 -7.39 -7.92
CA TYR A 320 -3.83 -8.49 -6.97
C TYR A 320 -3.06 -9.70 -7.52
N SER A 321 -2.51 -10.51 -6.62
CA SER A 321 -1.79 -11.74 -6.94
C SER A 321 -2.31 -12.90 -6.08
N SER A 322 -2.31 -14.08 -6.67
CA SER A 322 -2.56 -15.35 -5.99
C SER A 322 -1.58 -16.41 -6.50
N VAL A 323 -1.22 -17.35 -5.63
CA VAL A 323 -0.41 -18.51 -6.03
C VAL A 323 -1.25 -19.78 -5.84
N ASP A 324 -1.42 -20.54 -6.91
CA ASP A 324 -2.11 -21.83 -6.88
C ASP A 324 -1.20 -22.92 -7.48
N ALA A 325 -1.04 -24.04 -6.77
CA ALA A 325 -0.17 -25.15 -7.16
C ALA A 325 1.25 -24.74 -7.63
N GLY A 326 1.82 -23.68 -7.05
CA GLY A 326 3.14 -23.17 -7.43
C GLY A 326 3.16 -22.32 -8.71
N VAL A 327 2.00 -21.89 -9.20
CA VAL A 327 1.84 -20.97 -10.33
C VAL A 327 1.31 -19.64 -9.82
N ALA A 328 1.98 -18.54 -10.19
CA ALA A 328 1.53 -17.20 -9.83
C ALA A 328 0.54 -16.66 -10.88
N HIS A 329 -0.58 -16.14 -10.40
CA HIS A 329 -1.59 -15.43 -11.18
C HIS A 329 -1.64 -13.97 -10.75
N PHE A 330 -1.62 -13.07 -11.72
CA PHE A 330 -1.79 -11.63 -11.53
C PHE A 330 -3.13 -11.20 -12.08
N TYR A 331 -3.85 -10.37 -11.32
CA TYR A 331 -5.11 -9.76 -11.70
C TYR A 331 -4.89 -8.26 -11.79
N LEU A 332 -4.89 -7.74 -13.00
CA LEU A 332 -4.59 -6.35 -13.33
C LEU A 332 -5.92 -5.61 -13.59
N ALA A 333 -6.29 -4.65 -12.75
CA ALA A 333 -7.44 -3.78 -13.01
C ALA A 333 -7.02 -2.57 -13.83
N ARG A 334 -7.59 -2.46 -15.02
CA ARG A 334 -7.24 -1.42 -16.00
C ARG A 334 -8.48 -0.62 -16.32
N LYS A 335 -8.40 0.70 -16.17
CA LYS A 335 -9.51 1.62 -16.33
C LYS A 335 -9.32 2.44 -17.61
N SER A 336 -10.24 2.25 -18.55
CA SER A 336 -10.23 2.96 -19.84
C SER A 336 -11.10 4.22 -19.83
N SER A 337 -12.05 4.31 -18.89
CA SER A 337 -12.86 5.50 -18.65
C SER A 337 -13.37 5.53 -17.22
N PRO A 338 -13.90 6.66 -16.72
CA PRO A 338 -14.52 6.73 -15.40
C PRO A 338 -15.62 5.68 -15.17
N LEU A 339 -16.28 5.21 -16.24
CA LEU A 339 -17.42 4.30 -16.18
C LEU A 339 -17.07 2.84 -16.49
N SER A 340 -15.82 2.54 -16.86
CA SER A 340 -15.45 1.22 -17.38
C SER A 340 -14.06 0.78 -16.90
N MET A 341 -14.01 -0.41 -16.31
CA MET A 341 -12.80 -1.07 -15.85
C MET A 341 -12.79 -2.52 -16.35
N ARG A 342 -11.61 -3.05 -16.65
CA ARG A 342 -11.39 -4.45 -16.96
C ARG A 342 -10.41 -5.05 -15.96
N ILE A 343 -10.79 -6.13 -15.28
CA ILE A 343 -9.85 -6.96 -14.53
C ILE A 343 -9.42 -8.09 -15.45
N SER A 344 -8.12 -8.18 -15.76
CA SER A 344 -7.55 -9.22 -16.63
C SER A 344 -6.62 -10.12 -15.83
N ARG A 345 -6.72 -11.43 -16.01
CA ARG A 345 -5.79 -12.41 -15.42
C ARG A 345 -4.62 -12.68 -16.34
N PHE A 346 -3.45 -12.79 -15.74
CA PHE A 346 -2.21 -13.19 -16.38
C PHE A 346 -1.53 -14.25 -15.55
N THR A 347 -0.90 -15.20 -16.22
CA THR A 347 -0.24 -16.32 -15.57
C THR A 347 1.25 -16.25 -15.84
N LEU A 348 2.03 -16.36 -14.76
CA LEU A 348 3.47 -16.51 -14.82
C LEU A 348 3.81 -17.99 -14.80
N ASN A 349 4.37 -18.46 -15.91
CA ASN A 349 4.91 -19.82 -16.00
C ASN A 349 6.43 -19.74 -15.87
N GLU A 350 6.94 -20.25 -14.75
CA GLU A 350 8.38 -20.45 -14.54
C GLU A 350 8.78 -21.80 -15.14
N SER A 351 9.75 -21.79 -16.05
CA SER A 351 10.32 -23.05 -16.57
C SER A 351 11.41 -23.57 -15.63
N SER A 352 11.76 -24.85 -15.74
CA SER A 352 12.85 -25.46 -14.96
C SER A 352 14.24 -24.87 -15.27
N ASN A 353 14.34 -23.96 -16.24
CA ASN A 353 15.53 -23.16 -16.48
C ASN A 353 15.30 -21.75 -15.89
N PRO A 354 16.01 -21.35 -14.83
CA PRO A 354 15.77 -20.11 -14.06
C PRO A 354 16.02 -18.81 -14.85
N THR A 355 16.33 -18.88 -16.14
CA THR A 355 16.61 -17.73 -17.02
C THR A 355 15.47 -17.39 -17.98
N ILE A 356 14.46 -18.25 -18.11
CA ILE A 356 13.36 -18.05 -19.05
C ILE A 356 12.02 -18.05 -18.32
N PHE A 357 11.42 -16.86 -18.26
CA PHE A 357 10.11 -16.60 -17.71
C PHE A 357 9.14 -16.23 -18.82
N HIS A 358 7.91 -16.73 -18.76
CA HIS A 358 6.86 -16.33 -19.69
C HIS A 358 5.65 -15.82 -18.90
N VAL A 359 5.35 -14.54 -19.08
CA VAL A 359 4.08 -13.95 -18.67
C VAL A 359 3.17 -14.02 -19.88
N LYS A 360 2.10 -14.81 -19.79
CA LYS A 360 1.16 -14.98 -20.89
C LYS A 360 -0.23 -14.54 -20.44
N GLN A 361 -0.87 -13.72 -21.28
CA GLN A 361 -2.33 -13.59 -21.21
C GLN A 361 -2.95 -14.87 -21.76
N GLU A 362 -3.87 -15.46 -21.00
CA GLU A 362 -4.51 -16.69 -21.44
C GLU A 362 -5.35 -16.44 -22.72
N PRO A 363 -5.37 -17.38 -23.70
CA PRO A 363 -5.94 -17.11 -25.04
C PRO A 363 -7.45 -16.91 -25.08
N GLN A 364 -8.17 -17.28 -24.02
CA GLN A 364 -9.60 -17.04 -23.85
C GLN A 364 -9.79 -15.78 -23.01
N PRO A 365 -10.90 -15.03 -23.15
CA PRO A 365 -11.13 -13.79 -22.41
C PRO A 365 -11.29 -14.03 -20.90
N GLN A 366 -10.18 -14.18 -20.18
CA GLN A 366 -10.12 -14.16 -18.72
C GLN A 366 -10.09 -12.73 -18.23
N SER A 367 -11.14 -12.01 -18.60
CA SER A 367 -11.30 -10.65 -18.13
C SER A 367 -12.76 -10.37 -17.85
N ALA A 368 -13.01 -9.76 -16.70
CA ALA A 368 -14.30 -9.22 -16.38
C ALA A 368 -14.34 -7.75 -16.77
N LEU A 369 -15.28 -7.39 -17.64
CA LEU A 369 -15.62 -5.99 -17.86
C LEU A 369 -16.60 -5.56 -16.77
N ILE A 370 -16.19 -4.56 -16.00
CA ILE A 370 -17.03 -3.89 -15.03
C ILE A 370 -17.44 -2.55 -15.64
N SER A 371 -18.74 -2.29 -15.65
CA SER A 371 -19.29 -1.03 -16.16
C SER A 371 -20.26 -0.44 -15.15
N ALA A 372 -20.22 0.87 -14.97
CA ALA A 372 -21.17 1.61 -14.16
C ALA A 372 -22.16 2.35 -15.06
N SER A 373 -23.44 2.34 -14.68
CA SER A 373 -24.51 3.11 -15.34
C SER A 373 -24.75 4.48 -14.69
N SER A 374 -24.02 4.81 -13.62
CA SER A 374 -24.14 6.07 -12.87
C SER A 374 -22.95 6.99 -13.13
N SER A 375 -23.16 8.30 -12.97
CA SER A 375 -22.10 9.32 -13.02
C SER A 375 -20.97 9.10 -12.01
N ASP A 376 -21.24 8.34 -10.94
CA ASP A 376 -20.25 8.04 -9.90
C ASP A 376 -19.12 7.11 -10.37
N GLY A 377 -19.28 6.46 -11.52
CA GLY A 377 -18.25 5.64 -12.14
C GLY A 377 -17.97 4.31 -11.45
N VAL A 378 -16.83 3.71 -11.79
CA VAL A 378 -16.33 2.46 -11.20
C VAL A 378 -15.19 2.75 -10.20
N PRO A 379 -15.00 1.88 -9.19
CA PRO A 379 -13.91 2.01 -8.23
C PRO A 379 -12.54 1.96 -8.91
N ASP A 380 -11.52 2.47 -8.24
CA ASP A 380 -10.15 2.49 -8.75
C ASP A 380 -9.27 1.40 -8.11
N LEU A 381 -9.47 1.14 -6.81
CA LEU A 381 -8.75 0.10 -6.09
C LEU A 381 -9.70 -1.01 -5.64
N PHE A 382 -9.14 -2.19 -5.41
CA PHE A 382 -9.90 -3.37 -5.05
C PHE A 382 -9.15 -4.28 -4.09
N LYS A 383 -9.89 -5.23 -3.53
CA LYS A 383 -9.38 -6.31 -2.69
C LYS A 383 -10.18 -7.58 -2.92
N LEU A 384 -9.53 -8.73 -2.74
CA LEU A 384 -10.24 -10.00 -2.65
C LEU A 384 -10.83 -10.22 -1.24
N THR A 385 -12.16 -10.34 -1.15
CA THR A 385 -12.88 -10.68 0.07
C THR A 385 -13.78 -11.88 -0.18
N SER A 386 -13.57 -12.98 0.54
CA SER A 386 -14.35 -14.22 0.39
C SER A 386 -14.45 -14.73 -1.05
N GLY A 387 -13.35 -14.64 -1.82
CA GLY A 387 -13.30 -15.08 -3.22
C GLY A 387 -13.90 -14.10 -4.24
N TYR A 388 -14.35 -12.92 -3.81
CA TYR A 388 -14.85 -11.87 -4.68
C TYR A 388 -13.95 -10.64 -4.64
N PHE A 389 -13.67 -10.06 -5.81
CA PHE A 389 -13.14 -8.71 -5.88
C PHE A 389 -14.22 -7.74 -5.41
N ARG A 390 -13.87 -6.97 -4.38
CA ARG A 390 -14.66 -5.90 -3.77
C ARG A 390 -13.92 -4.58 -3.97
N ALA A 391 -14.67 -3.49 -4.07
CA ALA A 391 -14.09 -2.16 -4.06
C ALA A 391 -13.27 -1.93 -2.78
N TYR A 392 -12.05 -1.43 -2.95
CA TYR A 392 -11.22 -0.84 -1.91
C TYR A 392 -11.21 0.65 -2.21
N ASP A 393 -12.26 1.35 -1.82
CA ASP A 393 -12.50 2.67 -2.36
C ASP A 393 -13.21 3.56 -1.36
N ALA A 394 -12.88 4.84 -1.42
CA ALA A 394 -13.62 5.87 -0.73
C ALA A 394 -14.65 6.53 -1.63
N GLY A 395 -15.72 7.07 -1.04
CA GLY A 395 -16.78 7.69 -1.83
C GLY A 395 -17.73 6.69 -2.48
N CYS A 396 -17.99 5.56 -1.82
CA CYS A 396 -19.04 4.63 -2.21
C CYS A 396 -20.42 5.32 -2.14
N THR A 397 -20.92 5.83 -3.27
CA THR A 397 -22.32 6.23 -3.46
C THR A 397 -23.04 5.34 -4.44
N GLY A 398 -24.31 5.09 -4.14
CA GLY A 398 -25.23 4.36 -5.02
C GLY A 398 -24.63 3.02 -5.43
N ASN A 399 -24.33 2.89 -6.72
CA ASN A 399 -23.83 1.65 -7.30
C ASN A 399 -22.31 1.62 -7.55
N ARG A 400 -21.53 2.68 -7.25
CA ARG A 400 -20.07 2.71 -7.57
C ARG A 400 -19.35 1.50 -6.96
N CYS A 401 -19.39 1.36 -5.65
CA CYS A 401 -18.72 0.24 -4.97
C CYS A 401 -19.44 -1.10 -5.16
N ASN A 402 -20.73 -1.08 -5.51
CA ASN A 402 -21.49 -2.27 -5.85
C ASN A 402 -21.20 -2.80 -7.26
N ALA A 403 -20.71 -1.94 -8.17
CA ALA A 403 -20.35 -2.33 -9.53
C ALA A 403 -19.21 -3.35 -9.53
N LEU A 404 -18.32 -3.30 -8.53
CA LEU A 404 -17.21 -4.23 -8.38
C LEU A 404 -17.56 -5.39 -7.44
N SER A 405 -18.20 -6.40 -8.00
CA SER A 405 -18.49 -7.68 -7.35
C SER A 405 -18.23 -8.83 -8.33
N VAL A 406 -16.97 -9.03 -8.69
CA VAL A 406 -16.54 -10.07 -9.63
C VAL A 406 -15.96 -11.24 -8.85
N ALA A 407 -16.47 -12.46 -9.07
CA ALA A 407 -15.89 -13.64 -8.43
C ALA A 407 -14.53 -13.94 -9.08
N LEU A 408 -13.51 -14.22 -8.26
CA LEU A 408 -12.19 -14.63 -8.75
C LEU A 408 -12.31 -15.80 -9.72
N SER A 409 -13.22 -16.73 -9.40
CA SER A 409 -13.48 -17.94 -10.19
C SER A 409 -14.12 -17.70 -11.56
N THR A 410 -14.57 -16.47 -11.86
CA THR A 410 -15.10 -16.11 -13.18
C THR A 410 -14.04 -15.55 -14.11
N ILE A 411 -12.84 -15.29 -13.60
CA ILE A 411 -11.69 -14.83 -14.37
C ILE A 411 -10.82 -16.08 -14.66
N HIS A 412 -11.53 -16.98 -15.36
CA HIS A 412 -11.34 -18.37 -15.80
C HIS A 412 -10.18 -18.77 -16.67
#